data_AF-A0A524IUT8-F1
#
_entry.id   AF-A0A524IUT8-F1
#
_cell.length_a   1.000
_cell.length_b   1.000
_cell.length_c   1.000
_cell.angle_alpha   90.00
_cell.angle_beta   90.00
_cell.angle_gamma   90.00
#
_symmetry.space_group_name_H-M   'P 1'
#
loop_
_entity.id
_entity.type
_entity.pdbx_description
1 polymer ?
#
loop_
_entity_poly.entity_id
_entity_poly.type
_entity_poly.pdbx_seq_one_letter_code
_entity_poly.pdbx_strand_id
1 'polypeptide(L)'
;MSSLPGLAYLLVKLGHVEWAVAVYSLASQQAFIANSRWFYDIAGKHIEKAAESLPTDVVEAAKACGRELDIWETAENLLVELNEDLAIRVSD
;
A
#
# COMPACT_ATOMS: atom_id res chain seq x y z
N MET A 1 4.54 7.48 13.81
CA MET A 1 3.30 7.07 13.12
C MET A 1 3.66 6.80 11.67
N SER A 2 3.43 5.60 11.16
CA SER A 2 3.65 5.27 9.74
C SER A 2 2.35 5.50 8.97
N SER A 3 2.41 6.26 7.87
CA SER A 3 1.27 6.56 6.98
C SER A 3 1.01 5.46 5.95
N LEU A 4 1.93 4.51 5.78
CA LEU A 4 1.92 3.52 4.71
C LEU A 4 0.67 2.64 4.65
N PRO A 5 0.04 2.20 5.77
CA PRO A 5 -1.23 1.47 5.67
C PRO A 5 -2.35 2.30 5.03
N GLY A 6 -2.42 3.60 5.35
CA GLY A 6 -3.40 4.51 4.74
C GLY A 6 -3.12 4.75 3.27
N LEU A 7 -1.84 4.84 2.89
CA LEU A 7 -1.39 4.97 1.51
C LEU A 7 -1.71 3.73 0.68
N ALA A 8 -1.44 2.54 1.20
CA ALA A 8 -1.83 1.28 0.56
C ALA A 8 -3.35 1.22 0.33
N TYR A 9 -4.15 1.70 1.29
CA TYR A 9 -5.59 1.79 1.10
C TYR A 9 -5.98 2.80 0.01
N LEU A 10 -5.31 3.96 -0.08
CA LEU A 10 -5.52 4.91 -1.17
C LEU A 10 -5.19 4.29 -2.54
N LEU A 11 -4.12 3.52 -2.65
CA LEU A 11 -3.76 2.82 -3.90
C LEU A 11 -4.87 1.84 -4.34
N VAL A 12 -5.53 1.16 -3.40
CA VAL A 12 -6.74 0.36 -3.72
C VAL A 12 -7.84 1.25 -4.32
N LYS A 13 -8.07 2.44 -3.76
CA LYS A 13 -9.08 3.39 -4.28
C LYS A 13 -8.74 3.93 -5.66
N LEU A 14 -7.47 3.98 -6.01
CA LEU A 14 -6.97 4.39 -7.32
C LEU A 14 -6.88 3.23 -8.34
N GLY A 15 -7.13 1.98 -7.91
CA GLY A 15 -7.07 0.80 -8.78
C GLY A 15 -5.69 0.13 -8.87
N HIS A 16 -4.68 0.65 -8.16
CA HIS A 16 -3.34 0.08 -8.09
C HIS A 16 -3.25 -1.04 -7.05
N VAL A 17 -4.05 -2.10 -7.22
CA VAL A 17 -4.22 -3.17 -6.22
C VAL A 17 -2.93 -3.94 -5.97
N GLU A 18 -2.17 -4.28 -7.01
CA GLU A 18 -0.88 -4.97 -6.87
C GLU A 18 0.10 -4.14 -6.03
N TRP A 19 0.14 -2.83 -6.30
CA TRP A 19 1.01 -1.92 -5.55
C TRP A 19 0.54 -1.72 -4.10
N ALA A 20 -0.76 -1.66 -3.87
CA ALA A 20 -1.32 -1.64 -2.52
C ALA A 20 -0.88 -2.85 -1.69
N VAL A 21 -0.84 -4.05 -2.30
CA VAL A 21 -0.38 -5.27 -1.63
C VAL A 21 1.10 -5.18 -1.28
N ALA A 22 1.95 -4.68 -2.19
CA ALA A 22 3.37 -4.51 -1.94
C ALA A 22 3.63 -3.49 -0.80
N VAL A 23 3.01 -2.31 -0.87
CA VAL A 23 3.17 -1.26 0.15
C VAL A 23 2.64 -1.71 1.52
N TYR A 24 1.55 -2.48 1.56
CA TYR A 24 1.05 -3.03 2.81
C TYR A 24 1.93 -4.16 3.37
N SER A 25 2.54 -4.97 2.51
CA SER A 25 3.54 -5.97 2.90
C SER A 25 4.76 -5.30 3.53
N LEU A 26 5.26 -4.21 2.92
CA LEU A 26 6.32 -3.36 3.46
C LEU A 26 5.95 -2.78 4.83
N ALA A 27 4.77 -2.18 4.96
CA ALA A 27 4.30 -1.63 6.23
C ALA A 27 4.18 -2.71 7.32
N SER A 28 3.71 -3.90 6.94
CA SER A 28 3.52 -5.03 7.86
C SER A 28 4.83 -5.67 8.33
N GLN A 29 5.99 -5.26 7.80
CA GLN A 29 7.29 -5.63 8.40
C GLN A 29 7.48 -4.98 9.78
N GLN A 30 6.74 -3.91 10.09
CA GLN A 30 6.78 -3.25 11.38
C GLN A 30 5.86 -3.96 12.37
N ALA A 31 6.41 -4.46 13.47
CA ALA A 31 5.66 -5.25 14.46
C ALA A 31 4.43 -4.52 15.04
N PHE A 32 4.47 -3.19 15.18
CA PHE A 32 3.34 -2.41 15.67
C PHE A 32 2.21 -2.25 14.64
N ILE A 33 2.48 -2.47 13.35
CA ILE A 33 1.46 -2.53 12.29
C ILE A 33 0.92 -3.95 12.21
N ALA A 34 1.80 -4.95 12.09
CA ALA A 34 1.42 -6.36 11.93
C ALA A 34 0.51 -6.88 13.07
N ASN A 35 0.78 -6.44 14.30
CA ASN A 35 0.04 -6.91 15.49
C ASN A 35 -1.10 -5.97 15.92
N SER A 36 -1.42 -4.95 15.11
CA SER A 36 -2.44 -3.96 15.46
C SER A 36 -3.74 -4.23 14.72
N ARG A 37 -4.79 -4.56 15.48
CA ARG A 37 -6.14 -4.72 14.95
C ARG A 37 -6.64 -3.45 14.27
N TRP A 38 -6.28 -2.29 14.78
CA TRP A 38 -6.68 -1.01 14.21
C TRP A 38 -6.14 -0.84 12.78
N PHE A 39 -4.85 -1.11 12.54
CA PHE A 39 -4.27 -1.02 11.19
C PHE A 39 -4.88 -2.03 10.21
N TYR A 40 -5.19 -3.24 10.70
CA TYR A 40 -5.92 -4.23 9.92
C TYR A 40 -7.32 -3.74 9.54
N ASP A 41 -8.07 -3.17 10.48
CA ASP A 41 -9.44 -2.76 10.25
C ASP A 41 -9.58 -1.52 9.35
N ILE A 42 -8.60 -0.62 9.33
CA ILE A 42 -8.62 0.58 8.47
C ILE A 42 -8.09 0.32 7.06
N ALA A 43 -7.14 -0.61 6.90
CA ALA A 43 -6.42 -0.82 5.64
C ALA A 43 -6.35 -2.30 5.26
N GLY A 44 -5.80 -3.15 6.15
CA GLY A 44 -5.51 -4.55 5.86
C GLY A 44 -6.68 -5.32 5.25
N LYS A 45 -7.86 -5.27 5.88
CA LYS A 45 -9.05 -5.98 5.37
C LYS A 45 -9.48 -5.52 3.97
N HIS A 46 -9.27 -4.24 3.65
CA HIS A 46 -9.66 -3.66 2.36
C HIS A 46 -8.68 -4.08 1.27
N ILE A 47 -7.39 -4.16 1.63
CA ILE A 47 -6.32 -4.58 0.73
C ILE A 47 -6.42 -6.09 0.47
N GLU A 48 -6.67 -6.91 1.50
CA GLU A 48 -6.96 -8.34 1.35
C GLU A 48 -8.16 -8.55 0.43
N LYS A 49 -9.26 -7.80 0.66
CA LYS A 49 -10.45 -7.91 -0.18
C LYS A 49 -10.19 -7.51 -1.63
N ALA A 50 -9.39 -6.48 -1.86
CA ALA A 50 -9.02 -6.06 -3.21
C ALA A 50 -8.10 -7.09 -3.89
N ALA A 51 -7.17 -7.69 -3.15
CA ALA A 51 -6.25 -8.70 -3.64
C ALA A 51 -6.95 -9.96 -4.15
N GLU A 52 -8.18 -10.27 -3.67
CA GLU A 52 -9.01 -11.35 -4.23
C GLU A 52 -9.33 -11.18 -5.73
N SER A 53 -9.19 -9.98 -6.28
CA SER A 53 -9.38 -9.71 -7.72
C SER A 53 -8.15 -10.05 -8.57
N LEU A 54 -7.01 -10.31 -7.95
CA LEU A 54 -5.75 -10.63 -8.63
C LEU A 54 -5.49 -12.14 -8.62
N PRO A 55 -4.76 -12.66 -9.64
CA PRO A 55 -4.19 -14.00 -9.57
C PRO A 55 -3.29 -14.17 -8.33
N THR A 56 -3.33 -15.36 -7.71
CA THR A 56 -2.60 -15.64 -6.47
C THR A 56 -1.09 -15.44 -6.61
N ASP A 57 -0.51 -15.80 -7.76
CA ASP A 57 0.91 -15.61 -8.06
C ASP A 57 1.30 -14.13 -8.11
N VAL A 58 0.44 -13.26 -8.66
CA VAL A 58 0.64 -11.80 -8.66
C VAL A 58 0.63 -11.26 -7.23
N VAL A 59 -0.30 -11.72 -6.39
CA VAL A 59 -0.37 -11.32 -4.99
C VAL A 59 0.90 -11.72 -4.23
N GLU A 60 1.39 -12.94 -4.41
CA GLU A 60 2.60 -13.41 -3.73
C GLU A 60 3.86 -12.71 -4.23
N ALA A 61 3.96 -12.42 -5.54
CA ALA A 61 5.03 -11.62 -6.11
C ALA A 61 5.04 -10.19 -5.54
N ALA A 62 3.88 -9.54 -5.47
CA ALA A 62 3.73 -8.21 -4.89
C ALA A 62 4.12 -8.19 -3.40
N LYS A 63 3.69 -9.19 -2.63
CA LYS A 63 4.10 -9.32 -1.22
C LYS A 63 5.61 -9.50 -1.08
N ALA A 64 6.23 -10.30 -1.94
CA ALA A 64 7.67 -10.52 -1.95
C ALA A 64 8.44 -9.24 -2.29
N CYS A 65 8.03 -8.54 -3.36
CA CYS A 65 8.57 -7.23 -3.72
C CYS A 65 8.48 -6.26 -2.54
N GLY A 66 7.30 -6.13 -1.91
CA GLY A 66 7.12 -5.28 -0.74
C GLY A 66 8.00 -5.61 0.46
N ARG A 67 8.44 -6.86 0.61
CA ARG A 67 9.38 -7.24 1.69
C ARG A 67 10.81 -6.76 1.42
N GLU A 68 11.16 -6.54 0.17
CA GLU A 68 12.50 -6.13 -0.26
C GLU A 68 12.63 -4.61 -0.42
N LEU A 69 11.52 -3.88 -0.49
CA LEU A 69 11.50 -2.42 -0.60
C LEU A 69 12.09 -1.73 0.65
N ASP A 70 12.83 -0.65 0.43
CA ASP A 70 13.17 0.27 1.51
C ASP A 70 11.98 1.18 1.84
N ILE A 71 11.74 1.35 3.13
CA ILE A 71 10.55 2.03 3.61
C ILE A 71 10.59 3.55 3.44
N TRP A 72 11.77 4.14 3.52
CA TRP A 72 11.96 5.59 3.41
C TRP A 72 11.98 5.99 1.94
N GLU A 73 12.68 5.24 1.10
CA GLU A 73 12.69 5.43 -0.34
C GLU A 73 11.27 5.25 -0.93
N THR A 74 10.54 4.23 -0.49
CA THR A 74 9.16 4.02 -0.94
C THR A 74 8.25 5.16 -0.49
N ALA A 75 8.40 5.66 0.73
CA ALA A 75 7.60 6.79 1.22
C ALA A 75 7.90 8.09 0.46
N GLU A 76 9.17 8.36 0.13
CA GLU A 76 9.59 9.53 -0.65
C GLU A 76 9.08 9.47 -2.09
N ASN A 77 9.24 8.33 -2.77
CA ASN A 77 8.77 8.15 -4.15
C ASN A 77 7.24 8.29 -4.24
N LEU A 78 6.49 7.68 -3.31
CA LEU A 78 5.03 7.83 -3.30
C LEU A 78 4.57 9.25 -2.96
N LEU A 79 5.32 10.01 -2.16
CA LEU A 79 5.01 11.42 -1.92
C LEU A 79 5.16 12.26 -3.19
N VAL A 80 6.16 11.95 -4.02
CA VAL A 80 6.36 12.60 -5.33
C VAL A 80 5.21 12.24 -6.27
N GLU A 81 4.92 10.95 -6.46
CA GLU A 81 3.85 10.48 -7.36
C GLU A 81 2.48 11.06 -6.98
N LEU A 82 2.12 11.03 -5.69
CA LEU A 82 0.84 11.59 -5.24
C LEU A 82 0.75 13.09 -5.45
N ASN A 83 1.85 13.82 -5.27
CA ASN A 83 1.86 15.26 -5.48
C ASN A 83 1.67 15.60 -6.96
N GLU A 84 2.24 14.80 -7.86
CA GLU A 84 2.05 14.93 -9.31
C GLU A 84 0.60 14.62 -9.72
N ASP A 85 0.03 13.51 -9.24
CA ASP A 85 -1.36 13.12 -9.53
C ASP A 85 -2.40 14.10 -8.95
N LEU A 86 -2.17 14.62 -7.74
CA LEU A 86 -3.05 15.62 -7.13
C LEU A 86 -2.92 16.99 -7.78
N ALA A 87 -1.72 17.37 -8.26
CA ALA A 87 -1.53 18.60 -9.00
C ALA A 87 -2.32 18.59 -10.32
N ILE A 88 -2.36 17.45 -11.02
CA ILE A 88 -3.16 17.27 -12.24
C ILE A 88 -4.66 17.40 -11.94
N ARG A 89 -5.16 16.78 -10.86
CA ARG A 89 -6.60 16.81 -10.52
C ARG A 89 -7.13 18.13 -9.96
N VAL A 90 -6.26 19.02 -9.50
CA VAL A 90 -6.64 20.37 -9.00
C VAL A 90 -6.62 21.42 -10.11
N SER A 91 -6.00 21.10 -11.26
CA SER A 91 -5.96 21.98 -12.43
C SER A 91 -7.04 21.70 -13.48
N ASP A 92 -7.89 20.70 -13.24
CA ASP A 92 -9.16 20.41 -13.94
C ASP A 92 -10.37 20.93 -13.15
#